data_AF-A0AAU8FBQ4-F1
#
_entry.id   AF-A0AAU8FBQ4-F1
#
_cell.length_a   1.000
_cell.length_b   1.000
_cell.length_c   1.000
_cell.angle_alpha   90.00
_cell.angle_beta   90.00
_cell.angle_gamma   90.00
#
_symmetry.space_group_name_H-M   'P 1'
#
loop_
_entity.id
_entity.type
_entity.pdbx_description
1 polymer ?
#
loop_
_entity_poly.entity_id
_entity_poly.type
_entity_poly.pdbx_seq_one_letter_code
_entity_poly.pdbx_strand_id
1 'polypeptide(L)'
;MFLTCHNINPNHFAYEHTLHENDDSRRRNNFPGIIQAQIKFTYDNAGNRIKRELNSSLVQLDTKVLLIGAYRQGQANMASSLQTYFSAKSGLLPTTDPYGGNVVYNNIGNPAGVAGPVVDWIKIEIRDAANPAAKLQSKSLLLKPNGAVVDVDGTLPKFVGQSSPVRVAVFHRNHVAILSNPIASFNAGTAIYDFTTALSKASQLPGDPAQMGLINGKWYMWAGDVNSDGAVDATDMSIANNDFLKGTFDQYLF
;
A
#
# COMPACT_ATOMS: atom_id res chain seq x y z
N MET A 1 -7.83 -51.37 -9.70
CA MET A 1 -7.29 -52.73 -9.91
C MET A 1 -6.72 -53.17 -8.57
N PHE A 2 -7.33 -54.20 -7.98
CA PHE A 2 -7.06 -54.91 -6.71
C PHE A 2 -6.51 -54.12 -5.48
N LEU A 3 -7.37 -53.95 -4.47
CA LEU A 3 -6.99 -53.74 -3.08
C LEU A 3 -6.51 -55.07 -2.46
N THR A 4 -5.43 -55.03 -1.69
CA THR A 4 -5.15 -56.00 -0.63
C THR A 4 -5.12 -55.27 0.72
N CYS A 5 -5.92 -55.78 1.66
CA CYS A 5 -6.01 -55.35 3.06
C CYS A 5 -4.93 -56.07 3.88
N HIS A 6 -4.25 -55.35 4.78
CA HIS A 6 -3.61 -55.91 5.97
C HIS A 6 -3.85 -54.97 7.16
N ASN A 7 -4.47 -55.48 8.24
CA ASN A 7 -4.40 -54.91 9.60
C ASN A 7 -2.96 -55.17 10.14
N ILE A 8 -2.33 -54.41 11.05
CA ILE A 8 -2.70 -53.98 12.41
C ILE A 8 -1.66 -52.91 12.88
N ASN A 9 -2.05 -51.79 13.54
CA ASN A 9 -1.71 -51.40 14.94
C ASN A 9 -2.25 -49.98 15.33
N PRO A 10 -2.79 -49.74 16.55
CA PRO A 10 -3.54 -48.50 16.86
C PRO A 10 -2.77 -47.30 17.43
N ASN A 11 -1.44 -47.29 17.55
CA ASN A 11 -0.75 -46.19 18.22
C ASN A 11 0.48 -45.66 17.45
N HIS A 12 0.40 -44.36 17.14
CA HIS A 12 1.50 -43.38 17.04
C HIS A 12 2.05 -42.99 15.64
N PHE A 13 2.18 -41.65 15.51
CA PHE A 13 2.82 -40.82 14.48
C PHE A 13 2.06 -40.49 13.19
N ALA A 14 1.51 -39.26 13.15
CA ALA A 14 1.14 -38.57 11.94
C ALA A 14 2.36 -38.44 11.03
N TYR A 15 2.38 -39.19 9.93
CA TYR A 15 3.31 -38.94 8.84
C TYR A 15 2.70 -37.84 7.95
N GLU A 16 3.37 -36.70 7.91
CA GLU A 16 3.09 -35.61 6.97
C GLU A 16 3.47 -36.11 5.56
N HIS A 17 2.51 -36.72 4.88
CA HIS A 17 2.70 -37.15 3.49
C HIS A 17 2.33 -35.98 2.57
N THR A 18 3.33 -35.18 2.20
CA THR A 18 3.20 -34.18 1.14
C THR A 18 3.07 -34.90 -0.19
N LEU A 19 1.85 -35.30 -0.56
CA LEU A 19 1.56 -35.79 -1.91
C LEU A 19 1.60 -34.59 -2.87
N HIS A 20 2.69 -34.48 -3.62
CA HIS A 20 2.75 -33.69 -4.85
C HIS A 20 1.95 -34.42 -5.94
N GLU A 21 0.63 -34.30 -5.93
CA GLU A 21 -0.19 -34.70 -7.09
C GLU A 21 -0.39 -33.50 -8.02
N ASN A 22 0.37 -33.52 -9.12
CA ASN A 22 0.15 -32.73 -10.32
C ASN A 22 -1.02 -33.29 -11.14
N ASP A 23 -2.22 -33.44 -10.57
CA ASP A 23 -3.36 -34.01 -11.32
C ASP A 23 -4.70 -33.28 -11.16
N ASP A 24 -4.71 -31.98 -11.46
CA ASP A 24 -5.90 -31.36 -12.06
C ASP A 24 -5.52 -30.29 -13.08
N SER A 25 -4.95 -30.76 -14.21
CA SER A 25 -4.63 -29.91 -15.36
C SER A 25 -5.82 -29.63 -16.27
N ARG A 26 -7.03 -30.14 -15.97
CA ARG A 26 -8.18 -30.11 -16.90
C ARG A 26 -9.19 -28.98 -16.68
N ARG A 27 -8.98 -28.09 -15.70
CA ARG A 27 -9.85 -26.91 -15.48
C ARG A 27 -9.14 -25.59 -15.27
N ARG A 28 -7.89 -25.46 -15.72
CA ARG A 28 -7.26 -24.13 -15.84
C ARG A 28 -7.75 -23.45 -17.10
N ASN A 29 -8.96 -22.90 -17.05
CA ASN A 29 -9.39 -21.92 -18.04
C ASN A 29 -8.56 -20.65 -17.81
N ASN A 30 -7.44 -20.55 -18.54
CA ASN A 30 -6.61 -19.37 -18.59
C ASN A 30 -7.32 -18.31 -19.45
N PHE A 31 -8.36 -17.69 -18.91
CA PHE A 31 -9.00 -16.53 -19.53
C PHE A 31 -8.14 -15.30 -19.24
N PRO A 32 -7.59 -14.62 -20.27
CA PRO A 32 -6.80 -13.41 -20.06
C PRO A 32 -7.70 -12.32 -19.44
N GLY A 33 -7.32 -11.82 -18.26
CA GLY A 33 -8.00 -10.72 -17.56
C GLY A 33 -8.74 -11.09 -16.27
N ILE A 34 -8.80 -12.37 -15.89
CA ILE A 34 -9.39 -12.79 -14.60
C ILE A 34 -8.26 -13.06 -13.60
N ILE A 35 -8.20 -12.28 -12.52
CA ILE A 35 -7.37 -12.61 -11.35
C ILE A 35 -7.95 -13.88 -10.73
N GLN A 36 -7.32 -15.03 -10.97
CA GLN A 36 -7.82 -16.31 -10.48
C GLN A 36 -7.72 -16.34 -8.95
N ALA A 37 -8.86 -16.40 -8.26
CA ALA A 37 -8.90 -16.87 -6.89
C ALA A 37 -8.49 -18.36 -6.90
N GLN A 38 -7.35 -18.67 -6.30
CA GLN A 38 -6.93 -20.05 -6.09
C GLN A 38 -7.74 -20.61 -4.90
N ILE A 39 -8.42 -21.75 -5.10
CA ILE A 39 -9.12 -22.43 -4.01
C ILE A 39 -8.20 -23.50 -3.47
N LYS A 40 -7.85 -23.42 -2.18
CA LYS A 40 -7.13 -24.49 -1.49
C LYS A 40 -8.15 -25.43 -0.84
N PHE A 41 -8.02 -26.72 -1.12
CA PHE A 41 -8.80 -27.76 -0.46
C PHE A 41 -7.95 -28.41 0.64
N THR A 42 -8.53 -28.58 1.82
CA THR A 42 -7.99 -29.50 2.84
C THR A 42 -8.66 -30.85 2.67
N TYR A 43 -7.89 -31.92 2.79
CA TYR A 43 -8.36 -33.29 2.64
C TYR A 43 -8.31 -34.03 3.99
N ASP A 44 -9.25 -34.94 4.23
CA ASP A 44 -9.16 -35.89 5.34
C ASP A 44 -8.19 -37.05 5.01
N ASN A 45 -7.97 -37.94 5.99
CA ASN A 45 -7.13 -39.12 5.81
C ASN A 45 -7.66 -40.12 4.76
N ALA A 46 -8.90 -39.94 4.30
CA ALA A 46 -9.53 -40.73 3.24
C ALA A 46 -9.50 -40.01 1.87
N GLY A 47 -8.87 -38.84 1.77
CA GLY A 47 -8.78 -38.05 0.54
C GLY A 47 -10.06 -37.26 0.20
N ASN A 48 -11.03 -37.16 1.10
CA ASN A 48 -12.22 -36.34 0.88
C ASN A 48 -11.95 -34.87 1.20
N ARG A 49 -12.53 -33.98 0.39
CA ARG A 49 -12.43 -32.52 0.59
C ARG A 49 -13.25 -32.11 1.82
N ILE A 50 -12.58 -31.62 2.86
CA ILE A 50 -13.21 -31.25 4.16
C ILE A 50 -13.28 -29.75 4.41
N LYS A 51 -12.48 -28.93 3.72
CA LYS A 51 -12.54 -27.47 3.82
C LYS A 51 -12.24 -26.81 2.49
N ARG A 52 -12.99 -25.77 2.16
CA ARG A 52 -12.70 -24.87 1.04
C ARG A 52 -12.18 -23.56 1.60
N GLU A 53 -10.89 -23.31 1.47
CA GLU A 53 -10.31 -22.00 1.73
C GLU A 53 -10.25 -21.24 0.41
N LEU A 54 -10.99 -20.14 0.31
CA LEU A 54 -10.78 -19.17 -0.76
C LEU A 54 -9.44 -18.51 -0.48
N ASN A 55 -8.46 -18.59 -1.39
CA ASN A 55 -7.39 -17.61 -1.33
C ASN A 55 -8.05 -16.26 -1.48
N SER A 56 -7.88 -15.42 -0.47
CA SER A 56 -8.39 -14.06 -0.46
C SER A 56 -7.96 -13.38 -1.75
N SER A 57 -8.93 -12.96 -2.56
CA SER A 57 -8.69 -12.35 -3.86
C SER A 57 -7.85 -11.09 -3.70
N LEU A 58 -7.01 -10.79 -4.69
CA LEU A 58 -6.24 -9.54 -4.68
C LEU A 58 -7.11 -8.39 -5.20
N VAL A 59 -6.97 -7.25 -4.55
CA VAL A 59 -7.53 -5.97 -4.97
C VAL A 59 -6.39 -5.07 -5.41
N GLN A 60 -6.50 -4.49 -6.60
CA GLN A 60 -5.64 -3.41 -7.06
C GLN A 60 -6.19 -2.09 -6.54
N LEU A 61 -5.39 -1.32 -5.81
CA LEU A 61 -5.80 0.01 -5.34
C LEU A 61 -5.28 1.07 -6.30
N ASP A 62 -6.19 1.71 -7.04
CA ASP A 62 -5.92 2.93 -7.82
C ASP A 62 -6.26 4.14 -6.96
N THR A 63 -5.25 4.65 -6.26
CA THR A 63 -5.41 5.80 -5.38
C THR A 63 -4.58 6.97 -5.82
N LYS A 64 -5.13 8.17 -5.60
CA LYS A 64 -4.45 9.43 -5.89
C LYS A 64 -4.42 10.36 -4.69
N VAL A 65 -3.26 10.96 -4.48
CA VAL A 65 -2.99 11.91 -3.40
C VAL A 65 -1.97 12.95 -3.86
N LEU A 66 -2.03 14.16 -3.31
CA LEU A 66 -1.08 15.21 -3.60
C LEU A 66 -0.51 15.78 -2.31
N LEU A 67 0.76 16.16 -2.35
CA LEU A 67 1.49 16.75 -1.24
C LEU A 67 1.62 18.26 -1.45
N ILE A 68 1.27 19.05 -0.43
CA ILE A 68 1.52 20.49 -0.47
C ILE A 68 3.04 20.74 -0.47
N GLY A 69 3.50 21.76 -1.19
CA GLY A 69 4.92 22.07 -1.36
C GLY A 69 5.61 21.32 -2.51
N ALA A 70 5.27 20.06 -2.77
CA ALA A 70 5.73 19.37 -3.99
C ALA A 70 5.05 19.95 -5.24
N TYR A 71 3.82 20.46 -5.10
CA TYR A 71 3.13 21.19 -6.14
C TYR A 71 3.63 22.63 -6.27
N ARG A 72 3.86 23.08 -7.52
CA ARG A 72 4.21 24.47 -7.84
C ARG A 72 3.08 25.13 -8.62
N GLN A 73 2.72 26.36 -8.25
CA GLN A 73 1.67 27.11 -8.93
C GLN A 73 1.97 27.19 -10.45
N GLY A 74 0.96 26.90 -11.27
CA GLY A 74 1.10 26.88 -12.73
C GLY A 74 1.68 25.59 -13.32
N GLN A 75 2.06 24.61 -12.50
CA GLN A 75 2.45 23.28 -12.97
C GLN A 75 1.27 22.30 -12.91
N ALA A 76 1.22 21.34 -13.85
CA ALA A 76 0.18 20.32 -13.89
C ALA A 76 0.38 19.22 -12.85
N ASN A 77 1.64 18.99 -12.45
CA ASN A 77 2.11 17.87 -11.63
C ASN A 77 3.00 18.33 -10.47
N MET A 78 3.16 17.46 -9.47
CA MET A 78 4.15 17.63 -8.40
C MET A 78 5.58 17.53 -8.94
N ALA A 79 6.50 18.26 -8.32
CA ALA A 79 7.92 18.17 -8.59
C ALA A 79 8.48 16.83 -8.09
N SER A 80 9.28 16.19 -8.93
CA SER A 80 10.05 14.98 -8.61
C SER A 80 11.55 15.28 -8.44
N SER A 81 11.91 16.52 -8.12
CA SER A 81 13.32 16.97 -8.09
C SER A 81 14.16 16.23 -7.06
N LEU A 82 13.56 15.69 -5.99
CA LEU A 82 14.26 14.83 -5.02
C LEU A 82 14.78 13.54 -5.66
N GLN A 83 14.16 13.07 -6.74
CA GLN A 83 14.56 11.88 -7.47
C GLN A 83 15.91 12.05 -8.17
N THR A 84 16.21 13.26 -8.64
CA THR A 84 17.41 13.58 -9.44
C THR A 84 18.14 14.81 -8.91
N TYR A 85 18.14 14.98 -7.58
CA TYR A 85 18.57 16.21 -6.91
C TYR A 85 19.99 16.62 -7.26
N PHE A 86 20.94 15.69 -7.20
CA PHE A 86 22.28 15.89 -7.72
C PHE A 86 22.34 15.34 -9.14
N SER A 87 22.64 16.21 -10.12
CA SER A 87 22.73 15.88 -11.55
C SER A 87 23.80 14.80 -11.86
N ALA A 88 23.54 13.53 -11.53
CA ALA A 88 24.32 12.32 -11.88
C ALA A 88 23.71 11.01 -11.30
N LYS A 89 22.38 10.88 -11.16
CA LYS A 89 21.68 9.69 -10.60
C LYS A 89 21.79 9.47 -9.08
N SER A 90 22.25 10.44 -8.30
CA SER A 90 22.08 10.45 -6.84
C SER A 90 20.90 11.35 -6.47
N GLY A 91 19.71 10.75 -6.39
CA GLY A 91 18.56 11.39 -5.75
C GLY A 91 18.71 11.40 -4.24
N LEU A 92 17.93 12.25 -3.57
CA LEU A 92 17.81 12.24 -2.11
C LEU A 92 16.86 11.13 -1.64
N LEU A 93 15.99 10.59 -2.50
CA LEU A 93 15.08 9.54 -2.11
C LEU A 93 15.84 8.24 -1.73
N PRO A 94 15.58 7.65 -0.55
CA PRO A 94 16.26 6.44 -0.11
C PRO A 94 15.82 5.25 -0.99
N THR A 95 16.72 4.31 -1.24
CA THR A 95 16.38 3.09 -2.00
C THR A 95 15.54 2.11 -1.19
N THR A 96 15.54 2.22 0.14
CA THR A 96 14.69 1.44 1.05
C THR A 96 13.64 2.35 1.65
N ASP A 97 12.42 1.85 1.85
CA ASP A 97 11.34 2.66 2.39
C ASP A 97 11.65 3.19 3.81
N PRO A 98 11.26 4.43 4.12
CA PRO A 98 11.52 5.04 5.43
C PRO A 98 10.53 4.60 6.52
N TYR A 99 9.56 3.73 6.20
CA TYR A 99 8.46 3.38 7.12
C TYR A 99 8.65 2.02 7.80
N GLY A 100 9.83 1.40 7.65
CA GLY A 100 10.15 0.11 8.24
C GLY A 100 9.52 -1.10 7.53
N GLY A 101 9.00 -0.91 6.31
CA GLY A 101 8.44 -1.98 5.49
C GLY A 101 9.49 -2.93 4.88
N ASN A 102 10.76 -2.52 4.90
CA ASN A 102 11.89 -3.18 4.23
C ASN A 102 11.66 -3.40 2.72
N VAL A 103 10.88 -2.53 2.09
CA VAL A 103 10.63 -2.50 0.65
C VAL A 103 11.77 -1.74 -0.02
N VAL A 104 12.37 -2.34 -1.04
CA VAL A 104 13.54 -1.79 -1.74
C VAL A 104 13.19 -1.48 -3.19
N TYR A 105 13.51 -0.27 -3.64
CA TYR A 105 13.53 0.14 -5.03
C TYR A 105 14.90 0.72 -5.42
N ASN A 106 15.79 -0.15 -5.90
CA ASN A 106 17.17 0.23 -6.27
C ASN A 106 17.24 1.30 -7.37
N ASN A 107 16.22 1.39 -8.22
CA ASN A 107 16.16 2.34 -9.33
C ASN A 107 15.45 3.66 -8.96
N ILE A 108 15.26 3.97 -7.67
CA ILE A 108 14.49 5.15 -7.25
C ILE A 108 15.04 6.46 -7.83
N GLY A 109 16.36 6.59 -7.98
CA GLY A 109 17.00 7.77 -8.59
C GLY A 109 16.97 7.81 -10.13
N ASN A 110 16.30 6.88 -10.80
CA ASN A 110 16.24 6.78 -12.26
C ASN A 110 14.81 7.02 -12.78
N PRO A 111 14.51 8.21 -13.34
CA PRO A 111 13.20 8.51 -13.93
C PRO A 111 12.80 7.60 -15.11
N ALA A 112 13.77 6.92 -15.74
CA ALA A 112 13.53 5.92 -16.78
C ALA A 112 13.45 4.48 -16.23
N GLY A 113 13.49 4.30 -14.91
CA GLY A 113 13.26 3.02 -14.25
C GLY A 113 11.82 2.54 -14.42
N VAL A 114 11.55 1.28 -14.04
CA VAL A 114 10.23 0.65 -14.22
C VAL A 114 9.08 1.44 -13.58
N ALA A 115 9.31 2.00 -12.40
CA ALA A 115 8.32 2.84 -11.73
C ALA A 115 8.26 4.26 -12.30
N GLY A 116 9.18 4.68 -13.17
CA GLY A 116 9.23 5.99 -13.81
C GLY A 116 9.57 7.15 -12.86
N PRO A 117 9.05 8.37 -13.13
CA PRO A 117 9.24 9.51 -12.24
C PRO A 117 8.59 9.34 -10.86
N VAL A 118 9.31 9.58 -9.78
CA VAL A 118 8.84 9.41 -8.38
C VAL A 118 8.98 10.73 -7.64
N VAL A 119 7.95 11.09 -6.88
CA VAL A 119 7.95 12.27 -6.00
C VAL A 119 8.58 11.92 -4.66
N ASP A 120 8.08 10.88 -4.00
CA ASP A 120 8.57 10.40 -2.71
C ASP A 120 8.02 8.99 -2.41
N TRP A 121 8.47 8.39 -1.31
CA TRP A 121 7.83 7.23 -0.68
C TRP A 121 6.57 7.64 0.08
N ILE A 122 5.56 6.79 0.06
CA ILE A 122 4.33 6.95 0.84
C ILE A 122 3.94 5.64 1.49
N LYS A 123 3.35 5.67 2.68
CA LYS A 123 2.80 4.47 3.32
C LYS A 123 1.29 4.48 3.19
N ILE A 124 0.74 3.36 2.73
CA ILE A 124 -0.70 3.11 2.70
C ILE A 124 -1.03 2.01 3.68
N GLU A 125 -2.05 2.26 4.49
CA GLU A 125 -2.65 1.25 5.36
C GLU A 125 -4.11 1.00 4.97
N ILE A 126 -4.47 -0.28 4.90
CA ILE A 126 -5.88 -0.70 4.83
C ILE A 126 -6.34 -0.93 6.26
N ARG A 127 -7.38 -0.22 6.67
CA ARG A 127 -7.93 -0.24 8.03
C ARG A 127 -9.38 -0.71 8.01
N ASP A 128 -9.83 -1.31 9.11
CA ASP A 128 -11.23 -1.67 9.27
C ASP A 128 -12.13 -0.42 9.25
N ALA A 129 -13.25 -0.46 8.55
CA ALA A 129 -14.10 0.72 8.41
C ALA A 129 -14.84 1.11 9.69
N ALA A 130 -15.20 0.14 10.53
CA ALA A 130 -15.93 0.33 11.78
C ALA A 130 -14.98 0.64 12.95
N ASN A 131 -13.78 0.06 12.94
CA ASN A 131 -12.70 0.37 13.86
C ASN A 131 -11.43 0.79 13.10
N PRO A 132 -11.28 2.08 12.73
CA PRO A 132 -10.11 2.55 11.99
C PRO A 132 -8.77 2.39 12.70
N ALA A 133 -8.74 2.11 14.02
CA ALA A 133 -7.51 1.78 14.72
C ALA A 133 -7.00 0.37 14.37
N ALA A 134 -7.87 -0.53 13.91
CA ALA A 134 -7.49 -1.87 13.47
C ALA A 134 -6.88 -1.82 12.06
N LYS A 135 -5.55 -1.96 12.01
CA LYS A 135 -4.79 -2.09 10.75
C LYS A 135 -4.89 -3.51 10.21
N LEU A 136 -5.43 -3.64 9.00
CA LEU A 136 -5.54 -4.91 8.29
C LEU A 136 -4.29 -5.19 7.47
N GLN A 137 -3.77 -4.17 6.78
CA GLN A 137 -2.58 -4.27 5.92
C GLN A 137 -1.81 -2.96 5.90
N SER A 138 -0.51 -3.03 5.58
CA SER A 138 0.38 -1.88 5.45
C SER A 138 1.35 -2.12 4.30
N LYS A 139 1.55 -1.11 3.44
CA LYS A 139 2.56 -1.15 2.36
C LYS A 139 3.25 0.19 2.20
N SER A 140 4.54 0.14 1.94
CA SER A 140 5.33 1.28 1.47
C SER A 140 5.34 1.28 -0.05
N LEU A 141 4.98 2.41 -0.64
CA LEU A 141 4.66 2.57 -2.06
C LEU A 141 5.30 3.85 -2.61
N LEU A 142 5.26 4.02 -3.92
CA LEU A 142 5.85 5.17 -4.61
C LEU A 142 4.76 6.14 -5.05
N LEU A 143 4.94 7.42 -4.72
CA LEU A 143 4.08 8.51 -5.17
C LEU A 143 4.57 9.07 -6.51
N LYS A 144 3.67 9.22 -7.47
CA LYS A 144 3.95 9.73 -8.82
C LYS A 144 3.66 11.23 -8.93
N PRO A 145 4.26 11.96 -9.88
CA PRO A 145 4.02 13.40 -10.09
C PRO A 145 2.56 13.78 -10.32
N ASN A 146 1.77 12.90 -10.95
CA ASN A 146 0.35 13.11 -11.20
C ASN A 146 -0.54 12.74 -9.99
N GLY A 147 0.06 12.38 -8.87
CA GLY A 147 -0.61 11.94 -7.64
C GLY A 147 -0.93 10.46 -7.55
N ALA A 148 -0.73 9.68 -8.63
CA ALA A 148 -0.97 8.24 -8.58
C ALA A 148 0.00 7.55 -7.61
N VAL A 149 -0.48 6.51 -6.93
CA VAL A 149 0.35 5.66 -6.07
C VAL A 149 0.56 4.31 -6.75
N VAL A 150 1.82 3.88 -6.84
CA VAL A 150 2.21 2.62 -7.48
C VAL A 150 3.10 1.78 -6.58
N ASP A 151 3.17 0.48 -6.85
CA ASP A 151 4.16 -0.41 -6.27
C ASP A 151 5.55 -0.16 -6.92
N VAL A 152 6.61 -0.78 -6.40
CA VAL A 152 7.99 -0.57 -6.88
C VAL A 152 8.23 -1.05 -8.32
N ASP A 153 7.31 -1.88 -8.84
CA ASP A 153 7.29 -2.34 -10.23
C ASP A 153 6.53 -1.37 -11.17
N GLY A 154 6.02 -0.25 -10.65
CA GLY A 154 5.26 0.74 -11.42
C GLY A 154 3.80 0.38 -11.67
N THR A 155 3.32 -0.75 -11.16
CA THR A 155 1.93 -1.19 -11.30
C THR A 155 1.06 -0.74 -10.13
N LEU A 156 -0.27 -0.91 -10.24
CA LEU A 156 -1.17 -0.65 -9.13
C LEU A 156 -0.86 -1.59 -7.95
N PRO A 157 -0.73 -1.06 -6.73
CA PRO A 157 -0.45 -1.86 -5.55
C PRO A 157 -1.57 -2.86 -5.29
N LYS A 158 -1.19 -4.10 -5.02
CA LYS A 158 -2.12 -5.20 -4.71
C LYS A 158 -2.24 -5.40 -3.21
N PHE A 159 -3.47 -5.47 -2.72
CA PHE A 159 -3.82 -5.78 -1.34
C PHE A 159 -4.66 -7.05 -1.29
N VAL A 160 -4.65 -7.71 -0.13
CA VAL A 160 -5.55 -8.81 0.17
C VAL A 160 -6.98 -8.28 0.31
N GLY A 161 -7.91 -8.82 -0.45
CA GLY A 161 -9.31 -8.45 -0.40
C GLY A 161 -9.94 -8.73 0.96
N GLN A 162 -10.82 -7.85 1.39
CA GLN A 162 -11.56 -7.90 2.64
C GLN A 162 -13.05 -8.15 2.37
N SER A 163 -13.69 -8.94 3.23
CA SER A 163 -15.12 -9.20 3.17
C SER A 163 -15.96 -8.05 3.74
N SER A 164 -15.35 -7.22 4.59
CA SER A 164 -15.97 -6.06 5.23
C SER A 164 -15.48 -4.77 4.57
N PRO A 165 -16.26 -3.68 4.64
CA PRO A 165 -15.81 -2.37 4.19
C PRO A 165 -14.50 -1.96 4.87
N VAL A 166 -13.67 -1.22 4.14
CA VAL A 166 -12.36 -0.76 4.62
C VAL A 166 -12.23 0.75 4.53
N ARG A 167 -11.19 1.29 5.15
CA ARG A 167 -10.69 2.64 4.89
C ARG A 167 -9.24 2.56 4.42
N VAL A 168 -8.86 3.50 3.57
CA VAL A 168 -7.49 3.70 3.10
C VAL A 168 -6.91 4.87 3.88
N ALA A 169 -5.87 4.62 4.66
CA ALA A 169 -5.08 5.67 5.31
C ALA A 169 -3.78 5.90 4.54
N VAL A 170 -3.42 7.16 4.37
CA VAL A 170 -2.24 7.59 3.63
C VAL A 170 -1.35 8.39 4.56
N PHE A 171 -0.10 7.95 4.69
CA PHE A 171 0.92 8.55 5.53
C PHE A 171 2.09 8.99 4.69
N HIS A 172 2.60 10.18 4.95
CA HIS A 172 3.87 10.67 4.42
C HIS A 172 4.69 11.25 5.56
N ARG A 173 6.01 11.18 5.46
CA ARG A 173 6.95 11.56 6.53
C ARG A 173 6.80 12.99 7.09
N ASN A 174 6.39 13.94 6.26
CA ASN A 174 6.35 15.36 6.62
C ASN A 174 4.95 15.97 6.45
N HIS A 175 3.93 15.12 6.35
CA HIS A 175 2.55 15.54 6.11
C HIS A 175 1.59 14.83 7.04
N VAL A 176 0.57 15.58 7.48
CA VAL A 176 -0.53 15.06 8.29
C VAL A 176 -1.20 13.92 7.51
N ALA A 177 -1.31 12.76 8.16
CA ALA A 177 -1.93 11.59 7.57
C ALA A 177 -3.42 11.84 7.26
N ILE A 178 -3.90 11.27 6.15
CA ILE A 178 -5.30 11.38 5.74
C ILE A 178 -5.97 10.02 5.73
N LEU A 179 -7.26 9.99 6.05
CA LEU A 179 -8.07 8.76 6.08
C LEU A 179 -9.22 8.88 5.09
N SER A 180 -9.52 7.82 4.34
CA SER A 180 -10.66 7.79 3.44
C SER A 180 -12.00 7.69 4.19
N ASN A 181 -13.08 8.07 3.52
CA ASN A 181 -14.40 7.54 3.86
C ASN A 181 -14.48 6.02 3.63
N PRO A 182 -15.42 5.30 4.27
CA PRO A 182 -15.56 3.85 4.08
C PRO A 182 -15.72 3.47 2.60
N ILE A 183 -14.94 2.49 2.17
CA ILE A 183 -15.03 1.86 0.85
C ILE A 183 -15.81 0.56 1.03
N ALA A 184 -17.04 0.54 0.49
CA ALA A 184 -17.98 -0.55 0.72
C ALA A 184 -17.52 -1.90 0.16
N SER A 185 -16.80 -1.89 -0.98
CA SER A 185 -16.34 -3.09 -1.68
C SER A 185 -14.83 -3.06 -1.86
N PHE A 186 -14.14 -3.94 -1.15
CA PHE A 186 -12.68 -4.11 -1.25
C PHE A 186 -12.34 -5.60 -1.27
N ASN A 187 -13.07 -6.40 -2.06
CA ASN A 187 -12.92 -7.85 -2.09
C ASN A 187 -12.15 -8.35 -3.32
N ALA A 188 -12.34 -7.79 -4.50
CA ALA A 188 -11.61 -8.17 -5.72
C ALA A 188 -11.58 -7.02 -6.75
N GLY A 189 -10.76 -7.17 -7.80
CA GLY A 189 -10.71 -6.22 -8.91
C GLY A 189 -9.95 -4.93 -8.56
N THR A 190 -10.39 -3.80 -9.10
CA THR A 190 -9.76 -2.49 -8.87
C THR A 190 -10.64 -1.63 -7.96
N ALA A 191 -10.10 -1.22 -6.81
CA ALA A 191 -10.70 -0.20 -5.95
C ALA A 191 -10.10 1.16 -6.32
N ILE A 192 -10.94 2.11 -6.74
CA ILE A 192 -10.51 3.46 -7.13
C ILE A 192 -10.84 4.43 -5.99
N TYR A 193 -9.86 5.19 -5.52
CA TYR A 193 -10.06 6.21 -4.50
C TYR A 193 -9.19 7.46 -4.74
N ASP A 194 -9.80 8.56 -5.16
CA ASP A 194 -9.07 9.78 -5.48
C ASP A 194 -9.33 10.88 -4.44
N PHE A 195 -8.35 11.12 -3.57
CA PHE A 195 -8.40 12.18 -2.55
C PHE A 195 -8.35 13.58 -3.15
N THR A 196 -7.85 13.73 -4.38
CA THR A 196 -7.56 15.04 -4.99
C THR A 196 -8.80 15.78 -5.50
N THR A 197 -9.95 15.12 -5.49
CA THR A 197 -11.19 15.58 -6.13
C THR A 197 -12.10 16.43 -5.24
N ALA A 198 -12.15 16.13 -3.93
CA ALA A 198 -13.00 16.85 -2.98
C ALA A 198 -12.50 16.67 -1.54
N LEU A 199 -12.76 17.65 -0.66
CA LEU A 199 -12.51 17.51 0.78
C LEU A 199 -13.23 16.31 1.37
N SER A 200 -14.44 16.04 0.90
CA SER A 200 -15.30 14.93 1.32
C SER A 200 -14.77 13.55 0.88
N LYS A 201 -13.56 13.47 0.33
CA LYS A 201 -12.83 12.21 0.12
C LYS A 201 -11.96 11.87 1.33
N ALA A 202 -11.57 12.85 2.13
CA ALA A 202 -11.10 12.56 3.47
C ALA A 202 -12.28 12.30 4.41
N SER A 203 -12.04 11.48 5.42
CA SER A 203 -12.96 11.28 6.53
C SER A 203 -13.11 12.61 7.26
N GLN A 204 -14.36 12.95 7.57
CA GLN A 204 -14.68 14.12 8.39
C GLN A 204 -15.73 13.67 9.39
N LEU A 205 -15.31 13.21 10.56
CA LEU A 205 -16.25 13.00 11.65
C LEU A 205 -16.71 14.36 12.18
N PRO A 206 -17.90 14.47 12.76
CA PRO A 206 -18.35 15.72 13.36
C PRO A 206 -17.34 16.25 14.38
N GLY A 207 -16.78 17.44 14.11
CA GLY A 207 -15.77 18.07 14.96
C GLY A 207 -14.33 17.88 14.49
N ASP A 208 -14.06 17.02 13.51
CA ASP A 208 -12.72 16.86 12.94
C ASP A 208 -12.32 18.10 12.12
N PRO A 209 -11.06 18.57 12.23
CA PRO A 209 -10.54 19.58 11.31
C PRO A 209 -10.46 19.04 9.87
N ALA A 210 -10.40 19.94 8.90
CA ALA A 210 -10.19 19.57 7.51
C ALA A 210 -8.82 18.89 7.35
N GLN A 211 -8.81 17.62 6.93
CA GLN A 211 -7.58 16.84 6.76
C GLN A 211 -6.78 17.23 5.49
N MET A 212 -7.37 18.04 4.60
CA MET A 212 -6.76 18.43 3.32
C MET A 212 -6.98 19.92 3.01
N GLY A 213 -6.03 20.50 2.29
CA GLY A 213 -6.09 21.87 1.77
C GLY A 213 -6.42 21.93 0.28
N LEU A 214 -6.99 23.05 -0.18
CA LEU A 214 -7.36 23.29 -1.58
C LEU A 214 -6.39 24.26 -2.25
N ILE A 215 -5.77 23.85 -3.36
CA ILE A 215 -4.94 24.72 -4.21
C ILE A 215 -5.32 24.49 -5.66
N ASN A 216 -5.65 25.54 -6.41
CA ASN A 216 -5.99 25.47 -7.84
C ASN A 216 -7.01 24.37 -8.20
N GLY A 217 -8.02 24.17 -7.35
CA GLY A 217 -9.08 23.18 -7.59
C GLY A 217 -8.72 21.72 -7.29
N LYS A 218 -7.55 21.44 -6.71
CA LYS A 218 -7.16 20.10 -6.25
C LYS A 218 -6.92 20.08 -4.73
N TRP A 219 -7.15 18.92 -4.14
CA TRP A 219 -6.96 18.70 -2.69
C TRP A 219 -5.61 18.07 -2.38
N TYR A 220 -4.97 18.54 -1.31
CA TYR A 220 -3.60 18.22 -0.91
C TYR A 220 -3.55 17.84 0.57
N MET A 221 -2.65 16.93 0.94
CA MET A 221 -2.27 16.69 2.33
C MET A 221 -1.60 17.95 2.90
N TRP A 222 -1.88 18.26 4.16
CA TRP A 222 -1.17 19.32 4.89
C TRP A 222 0.26 18.90 5.20
N ALA A 223 1.23 19.78 4.96
CA ALA A 223 2.61 19.59 5.39
C ALA A 223 2.80 20.10 6.81
N GLY A 224 3.86 19.64 7.47
CA GLY A 224 4.34 20.23 8.72
C GLY A 224 4.27 19.31 9.93
N ASP A 225 3.63 18.15 9.81
CA ASP A 225 3.66 17.09 10.80
C ASP A 225 4.92 16.24 10.54
N VAL A 226 6.01 16.61 11.20
CA VAL A 226 7.35 16.02 11.01
C VAL A 226 7.55 14.86 11.99
N ASN A 227 6.90 14.91 13.16
CA ASN A 227 6.98 13.85 14.15
C ASN A 227 5.93 12.74 13.93
N SER A 228 5.01 12.91 12.97
CA SER A 228 3.91 11.99 12.62
C SER A 228 2.91 11.75 13.76
N ASP A 229 2.63 12.75 14.60
CA ASP A 229 1.66 12.67 15.69
C ASP A 229 0.23 13.10 15.29
N GLY A 230 0.06 13.59 14.06
CA GLY A 230 -1.22 14.03 13.51
C GLY A 230 -1.58 15.48 13.85
N ALA A 231 -0.71 16.20 14.54
CA ALA A 231 -0.79 17.64 14.76
C ALA A 231 0.34 18.36 14.01
N VAL A 232 0.17 19.67 13.80
CA VAL A 232 1.25 20.54 13.32
C VAL A 232 1.44 21.59 14.41
N ASP A 233 2.48 21.45 15.20
CA ASP A 233 2.67 22.28 16.39
C ASP A 233 4.13 22.72 16.66
N ALA A 234 4.37 23.23 17.88
CA ALA A 234 5.67 23.75 18.27
C ALA A 234 6.75 22.65 18.35
N THR A 235 6.38 21.38 18.51
CA THR A 235 7.31 20.25 18.55
C THR A 235 7.87 19.96 17.17
N ASP A 236 7.04 19.99 16.12
CA ASP A 236 7.49 19.90 14.72
C ASP A 236 8.44 21.04 14.37
N MET A 237 8.07 22.26 14.77
CA MET A 237 8.90 23.44 14.57
C MET A 237 10.25 23.30 15.28
N SER A 238 10.28 22.73 16.49
CA SER A 238 11.52 22.49 17.22
C SER A 238 12.42 21.50 16.50
N ILE A 239 11.88 20.44 15.90
CA ILE A 239 12.65 19.47 15.11
C ILE A 239 13.25 20.17 13.89
N ALA A 240 12.41 20.83 13.10
CA ALA A 240 12.85 21.54 11.90
C ALA A 240 13.92 22.61 12.19
N ASN A 241 13.75 23.38 13.27
CA ASN A 241 14.72 24.41 13.67
C ASN A 241 16.04 23.79 14.15
N ASN A 242 15.99 22.69 14.90
CA ASN A 242 17.19 22.00 15.35
C ASN A 242 18.00 21.43 14.18
N ASP A 243 17.35 20.89 13.16
CA ASP A 243 18.02 20.38 11.95
C ASP A 243 18.64 21.51 11.13
N PHE A 244 17.93 22.64 10.99
CA PHE A 244 18.47 23.84 10.36
C PHE A 244 19.72 24.36 11.07
N LEU A 245 19.67 24.51 12.40
CA LEU A 245 20.79 25.00 13.20
C LEU A 245 22.01 24.06 13.17
N LYS A 246 21.79 22.76 12.97
CA LYS A 246 22.85 21.76 12.77
C LYS A 246 23.43 21.76 11.35
N GLY A 247 22.87 22.56 10.44
CA GLY A 247 23.28 22.61 9.05
C GLY A 247 22.93 21.34 8.27
N THR A 248 21.88 20.63 8.70
CA THR A 248 21.42 19.41 8.04
C THR A 248 20.65 19.79 6.77
N PHE A 249 21.38 19.98 5.67
CA PHE A 249 20.82 20.28 4.36
C PHE A 249 21.00 19.10 3.41
N ASP A 250 20.15 19.02 2.39
CA ASP A 250 20.25 18.03 1.30
C ASP A 250 20.34 16.57 1.79
N GLN A 251 19.64 16.28 2.89
CA GLN A 251 19.53 14.93 3.44
C GLN A 251 18.07 14.52 3.48
N TYR A 252 17.83 13.23 3.22
CA TYR A 252 16.54 12.62 3.47
C TYR A 252 16.52 12.18 4.92
N LEU A 253 15.82 12.96 5.75
CA LEU A 253 15.68 12.69 7.18
C LEU A 253 14.61 11.62 7.41
N PHE A 254 14.86 10.80 8.44
CA PHE A 254 14.01 9.71 8.91
C PHE A 254 13.13 10.18 10.06
#